data_AF-A0A845CYG8-F1
#
_entry.id   AF-A0A845CYG8-F1
#
_cell.length_a   1.000
_cell.length_b   1.000
_cell.length_c   1.000
_cell.angle_alpha   90.00
_cell.angle_beta   90.00
_cell.angle_gamma   90.00
#
_symmetry.space_group_name_H-M   'P 1'
#
loop_
_entity.id
_entity.type
_entity.pdbx_description
1 polymer ?
#
loop_
_entity_poly.entity_id
_entity_poly.type
_entity_poly.pdbx_seq_one_letter_code
_entity_poly.pdbx_strand_id
1 'polypeptide(L)'
;PQAALPAETPATPTVTPQPELKPQPTEPPPLLSQNVALTGEARSSEGEETAHLAFDGDPETNWNAKNLAAQWIAVSLDDLYLVDRIELVVAQAPAGPTSHVLWLGNGSGVRTPYARLSDIHTQDGQTLTIEISPPQPVDDLLVHTLESPSWVAWREVRVFGTPASDAEVNAATPQLKRELVIENLVLPVQVTHAGDGSGRLFIVEQEGRIRIFNNGVENKQLFIDISNQITCCGERGLLNIAFSPSFPSNQQFYLSYTSLAGDLVVSRFTAAPDLETADPASEELLLAIGQPHHAHNGGRITFGPLDGYLYVGVGDGGSEDLPPHESQFPDQLLGKILRIDVESSERPYAIPASNPFVNVEGYRPEIWALGLRNPWGFDFDPETGDLFIPDTGHSRREEVSFMPASSPGGDNYGWPTIEGTRCLKISGLPVPCHQASIFVPPVAEYDRARGCAVVGGVVYRGSEFPHLSGRFLFSDFCRGDIWGLQKPTTSEGQSSTQFGRDAWRSELVLKAANIVSSLGTDEEGNLYFVVYQPGAIFKITRE
;
A
#
# COMPACT_ATOMS: atom_id res chain seq x y z
N PRO A 1 -76.46 -18.88 -75.35
CA PRO A 1 -76.92 -18.27 -74.07
C PRO A 1 -76.30 -19.02 -72.88
N GLN A 2 -75.13 -18.55 -72.43
CA GLN A 2 -74.52 -18.96 -71.17
C GLN A 2 -73.57 -17.84 -70.73
N ALA A 3 -73.64 -17.55 -69.44
CA ALA A 3 -73.33 -16.28 -68.82
C ALA A 3 -71.84 -15.93 -68.80
N ALA A 4 -71.56 -14.63 -68.98
CA ALA A 4 -70.24 -14.03 -68.83
C ALA A 4 -69.88 -13.87 -67.34
N LEU A 5 -68.69 -14.32 -66.96
CA LEU A 5 -68.05 -14.03 -65.68
C LEU A 5 -67.21 -12.74 -65.84
N PRO A 6 -67.26 -11.80 -64.89
CA PRO A 6 -66.52 -10.54 -64.98
C PRO A 6 -65.03 -10.70 -64.64
N ALA A 7 -64.22 -9.91 -65.33
CA ALA A 7 -62.75 -9.86 -65.25
C ALA A 7 -62.25 -9.30 -63.91
N GLU A 8 -61.19 -9.90 -63.38
CA GLU A 8 -60.44 -9.44 -62.21
C GLU A 8 -59.57 -8.22 -62.56
N THR A 9 -59.71 -7.15 -61.78
CA THR A 9 -58.82 -5.98 -61.79
C THR A 9 -57.64 -6.25 -60.84
N PRO A 10 -56.37 -5.99 -61.21
CA PRO A 10 -55.24 -6.20 -60.31
C PRO A 10 -55.24 -5.13 -59.20
N ALA A 11 -55.10 -5.56 -57.95
CA ALA A 11 -54.95 -4.67 -56.81
C ALA A 11 -53.56 -3.99 -56.82
N THR A 12 -53.56 -2.67 -56.72
CA THR A 12 -52.37 -1.84 -56.56
C THR A 12 -51.74 -2.06 -55.18
N PRO A 13 -50.44 -2.36 -55.04
CA PRO A 13 -49.80 -2.47 -53.73
C PRO A 13 -49.72 -1.08 -53.08
N THR A 14 -50.25 -0.97 -51.86
CA THR A 14 -50.17 0.23 -51.03
C THR A 14 -48.78 0.29 -50.40
N VAL A 15 -47.94 1.23 -50.83
CA VAL A 15 -46.63 1.49 -50.21
C VAL A 15 -46.85 2.31 -48.95
N THR A 16 -46.63 1.72 -47.78
CA THR A 16 -46.54 2.44 -46.51
C THR A 16 -45.16 3.12 -46.45
N PRO A 17 -45.05 4.43 -46.15
CA PRO A 17 -43.75 5.07 -46.01
C PRO A 17 -43.03 4.49 -44.79
N GLN A 18 -41.80 3.99 -44.98
CA GLN A 18 -40.90 3.68 -43.87
C GLN A 18 -40.59 4.98 -43.11
N PRO A 19 -40.53 4.96 -41.77
CA PRO A 19 -40.05 6.10 -41.02
C PRO A 19 -38.59 6.38 -41.39
N GLU A 20 -38.26 7.63 -41.69
CA GLU A 20 -36.89 8.09 -41.88
C GLU A 20 -36.05 7.68 -40.66
N LEU A 21 -35.06 6.81 -40.88
CA LEU A 21 -33.98 6.58 -39.94
C LEU A 21 -33.25 7.92 -39.76
N LYS A 22 -33.44 8.56 -38.61
CA LYS A 22 -32.56 9.66 -38.19
C LYS A 22 -31.12 9.13 -38.29
N PRO A 23 -30.19 9.87 -38.91
CA PRO A 23 -28.79 9.47 -38.88
C PRO A 23 -28.37 9.34 -37.42
N GLN A 24 -27.89 8.16 -37.03
CA GLN A 24 -27.12 8.02 -35.80
C GLN A 24 -25.96 9.04 -35.89
N PRO A 25 -25.64 9.75 -34.80
CA PRO A 25 -24.42 10.55 -34.77
C PRO A 25 -23.27 9.61 -35.16
N THR A 26 -22.57 9.92 -36.25
CA THR A 26 -21.34 9.23 -36.58
C THR A 26 -20.38 9.52 -35.43
N GLU A 27 -20.04 8.49 -34.68
CA GLU A 27 -18.98 8.55 -33.66
C GLU A 27 -17.75 9.18 -34.33
N PRO A 28 -17.14 10.22 -33.73
CA PRO A 28 -15.95 10.82 -34.30
C PRO A 28 -14.89 9.72 -34.49
N PRO A 29 -14.07 9.78 -35.57
CA PRO A 29 -13.00 8.81 -35.75
C PRO A 29 -12.14 8.76 -34.49
N PRO A 30 -11.74 7.56 -34.01
CA PRO A 30 -10.96 7.44 -32.79
C PRO A 30 -9.70 8.29 -32.94
N LEU A 31 -9.42 9.11 -31.93
CA LEU A 31 -8.20 9.90 -31.88
C LEU A 31 -7.01 8.94 -31.99
N LEU A 32 -6.11 9.21 -32.94
CA LEU A 32 -4.87 8.43 -33.05
C LEU A 32 -4.01 8.69 -31.82
N SER A 33 -3.61 7.62 -31.14
CA SER A 33 -2.68 7.64 -30.00
C SER A 33 -1.36 8.31 -30.41
N GLN A 34 -0.87 9.24 -29.58
CA GLN A 34 0.35 10.03 -29.83
C GLN A 34 1.39 9.79 -28.74
N ASN A 35 2.69 10.03 -29.03
CA ASN A 35 3.71 9.97 -27.99
C ASN A 35 3.59 11.19 -27.05
N VAL A 36 2.96 10.98 -25.89
CA VAL A 36 2.67 12.00 -24.88
C VAL A 36 3.84 12.23 -23.92
N ALA A 37 4.88 11.41 -23.97
CA ALA A 37 6.07 11.61 -23.13
C ALA A 37 6.90 12.84 -23.52
N LEU A 38 6.76 13.34 -24.77
CA LEU A 38 7.54 14.46 -25.33
C LEU A 38 7.34 15.79 -24.59
N THR A 39 6.21 15.95 -23.91
CA THR A 39 5.83 17.17 -23.16
C THR A 39 6.01 17.01 -21.65
N GLY A 40 6.39 15.81 -21.20
CA GLY A 40 6.51 15.48 -19.78
C GLY A 40 7.82 15.93 -19.14
N GLU A 41 7.85 15.89 -17.81
CA GLU A 41 9.03 16.18 -17.00
C GLU A 41 9.80 14.90 -16.68
N ALA A 42 11.01 14.78 -17.24
CA ALA A 42 11.88 13.62 -17.07
C ALA A 42 12.68 13.69 -15.75
N ARG A 43 12.77 12.56 -15.05
CA ARG A 43 13.53 12.38 -13.80
C ARG A 43 14.26 11.04 -13.84
N SER A 44 15.36 10.89 -13.10
CA SER A 44 16.12 9.63 -13.07
C SER A 44 16.88 9.42 -11.76
N SER A 45 17.35 8.20 -11.53
CA SER A 45 18.20 7.87 -10.38
C SER A 45 19.60 8.50 -10.46
N GLU A 46 20.14 8.62 -11.66
CA GLU A 46 21.47 9.16 -11.98
C GLU A 46 21.44 9.82 -13.36
N GLY A 47 22.34 10.78 -13.61
CA GLY A 47 22.41 11.45 -14.91
C GLY A 47 21.18 12.31 -15.22
N GLU A 48 20.58 12.90 -14.18
CA GLU A 48 19.36 13.70 -14.23
C GLU A 48 19.43 14.83 -15.26
N GLU A 49 20.61 15.44 -15.43
CA GLU A 49 20.86 16.48 -16.44
C GLU A 49 20.61 16.04 -17.89
N THR A 50 20.62 14.72 -18.15
CA THR A 50 20.37 14.10 -19.46
C THR A 50 19.10 13.27 -19.52
N ALA A 51 18.29 13.22 -18.45
CA ALA A 51 17.09 12.37 -18.42
C ALA A 51 16.11 12.70 -19.55
N HIS A 52 16.00 13.98 -19.92
CA HIS A 52 15.16 14.45 -21.02
C HIS A 52 15.51 13.83 -22.39
N LEU A 53 16.75 13.38 -22.59
CA LEU A 53 17.19 12.75 -23.85
C LEU A 53 16.56 11.38 -24.09
N ALA A 54 15.98 10.74 -23.07
CA ALA A 54 15.22 9.51 -23.28
C ALA A 54 13.76 9.77 -23.68
N PHE A 55 13.33 11.03 -23.76
CA PHE A 55 11.94 11.41 -24.03
C PHE A 55 11.85 12.54 -25.05
N ASP A 56 12.92 12.82 -25.81
CA ASP A 56 12.97 13.94 -26.75
C ASP A 56 12.50 13.56 -28.17
N GLY A 57 12.25 12.27 -28.41
CA GLY A 57 11.81 11.74 -29.70
C GLY A 57 12.94 11.51 -30.71
N ASP A 58 14.21 11.68 -30.31
CA ASP A 58 15.40 11.45 -31.14
C ASP A 58 16.17 10.20 -30.68
N PRO A 59 16.00 9.03 -31.34
CA PRO A 59 16.66 7.79 -30.92
C PRO A 59 18.20 7.79 -31.12
N GLU A 60 18.77 8.85 -31.70
CA GLU A 60 20.22 9.05 -31.81
C GLU A 60 20.82 9.69 -30.54
N THR A 61 20.01 10.28 -29.67
CA THR A 61 20.41 10.68 -28.31
C THR A 61 20.15 9.51 -27.33
N ASN A 62 20.67 9.61 -26.11
CA ASN A 62 20.32 8.68 -25.03
C ASN A 62 20.56 9.30 -23.67
N TRP A 63 19.78 8.86 -22.69
CA TRP A 63 20.12 8.97 -21.28
C TRP A 63 21.00 7.80 -20.86
N ASN A 64 21.96 8.06 -19.97
CA ASN A 64 22.84 7.05 -19.38
C ASN A 64 23.06 7.32 -17.90
N ALA A 65 22.73 6.34 -17.05
CA ALA A 65 22.90 6.42 -15.61
C ALA A 65 24.38 6.46 -15.17
N LYS A 66 25.32 6.09 -16.05
CA LYS A 66 26.76 5.92 -15.79
C LYS A 66 27.05 4.95 -14.65
N ASN A 67 26.10 4.07 -14.35
CA ASN A 67 26.16 3.13 -13.24
C ASN A 67 25.42 1.84 -13.61
N LEU A 68 25.80 0.75 -12.94
CA LEU A 68 25.14 -0.55 -13.09
C LEU A 68 23.76 -0.52 -12.41
N ALA A 69 22.93 -1.50 -12.78
CA ALA A 69 21.66 -1.74 -12.11
C ALA A 69 21.84 -1.94 -10.58
N ALA A 70 20.87 -1.58 -9.74
CA ALA A 70 19.55 -1.08 -10.09
C ALA A 70 19.51 0.43 -10.38
N GLN A 71 18.86 0.86 -11.47
CA GLN A 71 18.67 2.27 -11.87
C GLN A 71 17.28 2.50 -12.43
N TRP A 72 16.75 3.71 -12.32
CA TRP A 72 15.43 4.06 -12.84
C TRP A 72 15.43 5.37 -13.62
N ILE A 73 14.51 5.45 -14.59
CA ILE A 73 14.14 6.68 -15.29
C ILE A 73 12.62 6.82 -15.24
N ALA A 74 12.12 8.04 -15.17
CA ALA A 74 10.71 8.34 -15.07
C ALA A 74 10.34 9.58 -15.89
N VAL A 75 9.06 9.66 -16.28
CA VAL A 75 8.45 10.85 -16.87
C VAL A 75 7.12 11.11 -16.17
N SER A 76 6.92 12.35 -15.72
CA SER A 76 5.61 12.85 -15.31
C SER A 76 4.97 13.53 -16.51
N LEU A 77 3.82 13.03 -16.94
CA LEU A 77 3.08 13.58 -18.07
C LEU A 77 2.45 14.92 -17.66
N ASP A 78 2.15 15.77 -18.64
CA ASP A 78 1.57 17.10 -18.44
C ASP A 78 0.06 17.08 -18.14
N ASP A 79 -0.58 15.94 -18.38
CA ASP A 79 -1.98 15.67 -18.05
C ASP A 79 -2.20 14.16 -17.84
N LEU A 80 -3.43 13.75 -17.58
CA LEU A 80 -3.84 12.36 -17.51
C LEU A 80 -4.22 11.84 -18.90
N TYR A 81 -3.61 10.72 -19.31
CA TYR A 81 -3.83 10.11 -20.62
C TYR A 81 -4.34 8.68 -20.50
N LEU A 82 -5.21 8.26 -21.42
CA LEU A 82 -5.50 6.85 -21.65
C LEU A 82 -4.38 6.24 -22.51
N VAL A 83 -3.41 5.62 -21.84
CA VAL A 83 -2.23 5.03 -22.46
C VAL A 83 -2.54 3.62 -22.93
N ASP A 84 -2.26 3.35 -24.21
CA ASP A 84 -2.49 2.07 -24.87
C ASP A 84 -1.20 1.31 -25.19
N ARG A 85 -0.05 1.99 -25.19
CA ARG A 85 1.24 1.36 -25.51
C ARG A 85 2.41 2.11 -24.92
N ILE A 86 3.42 1.36 -24.47
CA ILE A 86 4.73 1.88 -24.07
C ILE A 86 5.81 1.20 -24.91
N GLU A 87 6.78 1.97 -25.40
CA GLU A 87 7.95 1.45 -26.12
C GLU A 87 9.24 1.86 -25.41
N LEU A 88 10.12 0.90 -25.15
CA LEU A 88 11.45 1.13 -24.57
C LEU A 88 12.52 0.82 -25.61
N VAL A 89 13.29 1.82 -26.04
CA VAL A 89 14.37 1.66 -27.02
C VAL A 89 15.70 1.54 -26.29
N VAL A 90 16.25 0.33 -26.32
CA VAL A 90 17.42 -0.07 -25.54
C VAL A 90 18.69 0.65 -25.99
N ALA A 91 19.46 1.17 -25.03
CA ALA A 91 20.88 1.52 -25.21
C ALA A 91 21.73 0.56 -24.37
N GLN A 92 22.46 -0.36 -24.99
CA GLN A 92 23.16 -1.41 -24.25
C GLN A 92 24.40 -1.96 -24.97
N ALA A 93 25.52 -2.05 -24.26
CA ALA A 93 26.72 -2.73 -24.73
C ALA A 93 27.53 -3.31 -23.54
N PRO A 94 27.76 -4.63 -23.48
CA PRO A 94 27.40 -5.68 -24.45
C PRO A 94 25.91 -6.07 -24.40
N ALA A 95 25.43 -6.74 -25.45
CA ALA A 95 24.10 -7.38 -25.43
C ALA A 95 24.03 -8.51 -24.38
N GLY A 96 22.86 -8.74 -23.80
CA GLY A 96 22.67 -9.69 -22.71
C GLY A 96 21.30 -9.59 -22.04
N PRO A 97 21.06 -10.38 -20.98
CA PRO A 97 19.77 -10.39 -20.29
C PRO A 97 19.56 -9.13 -19.44
N THR A 98 18.36 -8.56 -19.52
CA THR A 98 17.90 -7.46 -18.66
C THR A 98 16.58 -7.79 -17.99
N SER A 99 16.39 -7.18 -16.81
CA SER A 99 15.14 -7.25 -16.05
C SER A 99 14.65 -5.84 -15.72
N HIS A 100 13.38 -5.55 -15.99
CA HIS A 100 12.75 -4.25 -15.80
C HIS A 100 11.38 -4.37 -15.11
N VAL A 101 11.02 -3.38 -14.30
CA VAL A 101 9.67 -3.19 -13.77
C VAL A 101 9.15 -1.83 -14.21
N LEU A 102 7.99 -1.80 -14.84
CA LEU A 102 7.28 -0.58 -15.19
C LEU A 102 6.30 -0.26 -14.07
N TRP A 103 6.32 0.98 -13.62
CA TRP A 103 5.45 1.55 -12.59
C TRP A 103 4.62 2.66 -13.21
N LEU A 104 3.32 2.67 -12.92
CA LEU A 104 2.39 3.68 -13.43
C LEU A 104 1.77 4.45 -12.28
N GLY A 105 1.73 5.77 -12.41
CA GLY A 105 0.78 6.64 -11.72
C GLY A 105 -0.44 6.84 -12.60
N ASN A 106 -1.63 6.85 -12.00
CA ASN A 106 -2.91 6.96 -12.69
C ASN A 106 -3.71 8.21 -12.28
N GLY A 107 -3.03 9.26 -11.81
CA GLY A 107 -3.66 10.46 -11.26
C GLY A 107 -4.08 10.36 -9.79
N SER A 108 -4.05 9.17 -9.17
CA SER A 108 -4.34 9.01 -7.74
C SER A 108 -3.28 9.66 -6.83
N GLY A 109 -2.08 9.92 -7.36
CA GLY A 109 -0.92 10.33 -6.59
C GLY A 109 -0.08 9.16 -6.03
N VAL A 110 -0.45 7.93 -6.31
CA VAL A 110 0.31 6.74 -5.89
C VAL A 110 0.72 5.97 -7.13
N ARG A 111 1.99 5.54 -7.19
CA ARG A 111 2.49 4.68 -8.26
C ARG A 111 2.41 3.23 -7.84
N THR A 112 2.05 2.38 -8.79
CA THR A 112 1.93 0.92 -8.59
C THR A 112 2.62 0.17 -9.73
N PRO A 113 3.16 -1.04 -9.49
CA PRO A 113 3.83 -1.81 -10.52
C PRO A 113 2.82 -2.37 -11.52
N TYR A 114 3.09 -2.15 -12.81
CA TYR A 114 2.21 -2.51 -13.92
C TYR A 114 2.73 -3.67 -14.77
N ALA A 115 4.03 -3.78 -14.99
CA ALA A 115 4.60 -4.86 -15.80
C ALA A 115 6.00 -5.21 -15.31
N ARG A 116 6.34 -6.51 -15.34
CA ARG A 116 7.70 -6.98 -15.11
C ARG A 116 8.18 -7.76 -16.31
N LEU A 117 9.27 -7.27 -16.88
CA LEU A 117 10.04 -7.89 -17.94
C LEU A 117 11.22 -8.58 -17.26
N SER A 118 11.27 -9.91 -17.22
CA SER A 118 12.31 -10.65 -16.49
C SER A 118 13.19 -11.43 -17.46
N ASP A 119 14.51 -11.35 -17.27
CA ASP A 119 15.50 -12.13 -18.03
C ASP A 119 15.30 -12.07 -19.55
N ILE A 120 15.01 -10.87 -20.07
CA ILE A 120 14.81 -10.65 -21.50
C ILE A 120 16.15 -10.34 -22.15
N HIS A 121 16.52 -11.08 -23.19
CA HIS A 121 17.71 -10.75 -23.96
C HIS A 121 17.52 -9.43 -24.73
N THR A 122 18.39 -8.47 -24.48
CA THR A 122 18.36 -7.14 -25.09
C THR A 122 19.68 -6.79 -25.80
N GLN A 123 19.58 -5.98 -26.85
CA GLN A 123 20.72 -5.44 -27.60
C GLN A 123 20.47 -3.97 -27.98
N ASP A 124 21.53 -3.23 -28.27
CA ASP A 124 21.43 -1.82 -28.68
C ASP A 124 20.44 -1.61 -29.83
N GLY A 125 19.57 -0.61 -29.69
CA GLY A 125 18.54 -0.26 -30.67
C GLY A 125 17.31 -1.17 -30.70
N GLN A 126 17.25 -2.23 -29.89
CA GLN A 126 16.05 -3.05 -29.77
C GLN A 126 14.91 -2.27 -29.10
N THR A 127 13.71 -2.35 -29.66
CA THR A 127 12.50 -1.83 -29.03
C THR A 127 11.78 -2.95 -28.29
N LEU A 128 11.50 -2.72 -27.00
CA LEU A 128 10.58 -3.52 -26.21
C LEU A 128 9.21 -2.83 -26.21
N THR A 129 8.18 -3.52 -26.73
CA THR A 129 6.81 -2.97 -26.79
C THR A 129 5.94 -3.62 -25.72
N ILE A 130 5.29 -2.79 -24.92
CA ILE A 130 4.33 -3.18 -23.89
C ILE A 130 2.96 -2.64 -24.31
N GLU A 131 2.10 -3.54 -24.76
CA GLU A 131 0.71 -3.23 -25.10
C GLU A 131 -0.15 -3.15 -23.83
N ILE A 132 -0.98 -2.12 -23.73
CA ILE A 132 -1.87 -1.85 -22.60
C ILE A 132 -3.32 -1.92 -23.07
N SER A 133 -3.98 -3.05 -22.77
CA SER A 133 -5.35 -3.31 -23.24
C SER A 133 -6.27 -3.81 -22.10
N PRO A 134 -7.38 -3.10 -21.79
CA PRO A 134 -7.76 -1.80 -22.35
C PRO A 134 -6.76 -0.70 -21.96
N PRO A 135 -6.78 0.46 -22.65
CA PRO A 135 -5.96 1.60 -22.26
C PRO A 135 -6.15 1.95 -20.79
N GLN A 136 -5.08 2.34 -20.10
CA GLN A 136 -5.11 2.69 -18.69
C GLN A 136 -4.89 4.20 -18.50
N PRO A 137 -5.55 4.84 -17.52
CA PRO A 137 -5.24 6.22 -17.14
C PRO A 137 -3.81 6.27 -16.57
N VAL A 138 -2.97 7.14 -17.12
CA VAL A 138 -1.57 7.32 -16.71
C VAL A 138 -1.20 8.81 -16.68
N ASP A 139 -0.58 9.25 -15.59
CA ASP A 139 0.04 10.58 -15.44
C ASP A 139 1.55 10.50 -15.10
N ASP A 140 2.05 9.32 -14.75
CA ASP A 140 3.47 9.09 -14.45
C ASP A 140 3.89 7.69 -14.89
N LEU A 141 5.06 7.58 -15.52
CA LEU A 141 5.72 6.31 -15.82
C LEU A 141 7.09 6.30 -15.16
N LEU A 142 7.44 5.19 -14.50
CA LEU A 142 8.80 4.88 -14.09
C LEU A 142 9.22 3.51 -14.63
N VAL A 143 10.41 3.45 -15.23
CA VAL A 143 11.06 2.23 -15.70
C VAL A 143 12.22 1.93 -14.76
N HIS A 144 12.06 0.91 -13.92
CA HIS A 144 13.08 0.45 -12.98
C HIS A 144 13.84 -0.73 -13.60
N THR A 145 15.11 -0.54 -13.93
CA THR A 145 15.99 -1.61 -14.42
C THR A 145 16.69 -2.27 -13.24
N LEU A 146 16.37 -3.54 -13.01
CA LEU A 146 16.88 -4.34 -11.89
C LEU A 146 18.17 -5.08 -12.26
N GLU A 147 18.29 -5.50 -13.52
CA GLU A 147 19.44 -6.25 -14.02
C GLU A 147 19.82 -5.76 -15.41
N SER A 148 21.12 -5.61 -15.67
CA SER A 148 21.68 -5.30 -16.98
C SER A 148 23.14 -5.76 -17.08
N PRO A 149 23.60 -6.23 -18.25
CA PRO A 149 25.01 -6.57 -18.49
C PRO A 149 25.92 -5.34 -18.64
N SER A 150 25.35 -4.13 -18.72
CA SER A 150 26.08 -2.87 -18.87
C SER A 150 25.57 -1.80 -17.89
N TRP A 151 26.10 -0.58 -18.01
CA TRP A 151 25.44 0.57 -17.39
C TRP A 151 24.01 0.70 -17.94
N VAL A 152 23.09 1.16 -17.10
CA VAL A 152 21.70 1.35 -17.49
C VAL A 152 21.57 2.62 -18.34
N ALA A 153 21.01 2.47 -19.53
CA ALA A 153 20.81 3.55 -20.48
C ALA A 153 19.58 3.27 -21.37
N TRP A 154 18.96 4.32 -21.89
CA TRP A 154 17.83 4.24 -22.82
C TRP A 154 18.02 5.26 -23.94
N ARG A 155 17.83 4.82 -25.19
CA ARG A 155 17.78 5.73 -26.34
C ARG A 155 16.50 6.54 -26.31
N GLU A 156 15.39 5.89 -26.02
CA GLU A 156 14.07 6.51 -25.99
C GLU A 156 13.10 5.67 -25.15
N VAL A 157 12.17 6.33 -24.47
CA VAL A 157 11.03 5.76 -23.75
C VAL A 157 9.78 6.50 -24.22
N ARG A 158 8.94 5.81 -24.99
CA ARG A 158 7.76 6.41 -25.62
C ARG A 158 6.50 5.94 -24.90
N VAL A 159 5.58 6.86 -24.68
CA VAL A 159 4.28 6.60 -24.05
C VAL A 159 3.20 7.05 -25.02
N PHE A 160 2.40 6.11 -25.52
CA PHE A 160 1.35 6.38 -26.50
C PHE A 160 -0.01 6.41 -25.83
N GLY A 161 -0.73 7.52 -25.95
CA GLY A 161 -2.09 7.63 -25.45
C GLY A 161 -2.91 8.77 -26.05
N THR A 162 -4.15 8.89 -25.59
CA THR A 162 -5.06 10.00 -25.88
C THR A 162 -5.46 10.70 -24.58
N PRO A 163 -5.76 12.03 -24.58
CA PRO A 163 -6.21 12.71 -23.36
C PRO A 163 -7.40 12.00 -22.72
N ALA A 164 -7.38 11.82 -21.39
CA ALA A 164 -8.51 11.25 -20.66
C ALA A 164 -9.62 12.29 -20.50
N SER A 165 -10.89 11.91 -20.69
CA SER A 165 -12.01 12.82 -20.41
C SER A 165 -12.40 12.80 -18.93
N ASP A 166 -12.92 13.92 -18.41
CA ASP A 166 -13.42 14.03 -17.02
C ASP A 166 -14.41 12.91 -16.65
N ALA A 167 -15.21 12.42 -17.60
CA ALA A 167 -16.16 11.33 -17.35
C ALA A 167 -15.47 9.97 -17.17
N GLU A 168 -14.35 9.71 -17.87
CA GLU A 168 -13.56 8.48 -17.74
C GLU A 168 -12.75 8.47 -16.44
N VAL A 169 -12.37 9.65 -15.95
CA VAL A 169 -11.72 9.85 -14.65
C VAL A 169 -12.71 9.70 -13.49
N ASN A 170 -13.94 10.21 -13.64
CA ASN A 170 -14.94 10.25 -12.55
C ASN A 170 -15.90 9.05 -12.50
N ALA A 171 -16.07 8.27 -13.57
CA ALA A 171 -16.99 7.12 -13.59
C ALA A 171 -16.58 5.95 -12.67
N ALA A 172 -15.40 6.00 -12.05
CA ALA A 172 -14.84 4.94 -11.23
C ALA A 172 -14.98 5.13 -9.71
N THR A 173 -15.29 6.33 -9.21
CA THR A 173 -15.20 6.63 -7.78
C THR A 173 -16.55 7.16 -7.25
N PRO A 174 -17.30 6.38 -6.44
CA PRO A 174 -18.48 6.90 -5.78
C PRO A 174 -18.08 8.04 -4.85
N GLN A 175 -18.88 9.11 -4.80
CA GLN A 175 -18.62 10.19 -3.86
C GLN A 175 -18.87 9.68 -2.44
N LEU A 176 -17.77 9.53 -1.70
CA LEU A 176 -17.77 9.16 -0.30
C LEU A 176 -17.69 10.44 0.54
N LYS A 177 -18.39 10.46 1.67
CA LYS A 177 -18.33 11.54 2.63
C LYS A 177 -17.84 11.05 3.98
N ARG A 178 -17.46 12.00 4.83
CA ARG A 178 -17.10 11.76 6.23
C ARG A 178 -18.28 12.13 7.14
N GLU A 179 -18.58 11.26 8.09
CA GLU A 179 -19.55 11.49 9.15
C GLU A 179 -18.83 11.51 10.50
N LEU A 180 -19.03 12.58 11.28
CA LEU A 180 -18.42 12.69 12.60
C LEU A 180 -19.06 11.68 13.56
N VAL A 181 -18.22 10.88 14.23
CA VAL A 181 -18.65 9.87 15.21
C VAL A 181 -18.42 10.37 16.62
N ILE A 182 -17.21 10.85 16.89
CA ILE A 182 -16.78 11.38 18.19
C ILE A 182 -15.67 12.40 17.98
N GLU A 183 -15.61 13.40 18.85
CA GLU A 183 -14.62 14.48 18.87
C GLU A 183 -14.11 14.72 20.29
N ASN A 184 -13.19 15.66 20.46
CA ASN A 184 -12.54 16.00 21.73
C ASN A 184 -11.69 14.85 22.31
N LEU A 185 -11.16 14.00 21.42
CA LEU A 185 -10.19 12.98 21.76
C LEU A 185 -8.79 13.60 21.91
N VAL A 186 -7.95 12.98 22.71
CA VAL A 186 -6.57 13.44 22.94
C VAL A 186 -5.61 12.57 22.14
N LEU A 187 -5.12 13.11 21.02
CA LEU A 187 -4.14 12.47 20.14
C LEU A 187 -4.51 11.00 19.83
N PRO A 188 -5.69 10.72 19.26
CA PRO A 188 -6.11 9.35 18.99
C PRO A 188 -5.23 8.73 17.90
N VAL A 189 -4.87 7.46 18.05
CA VAL A 189 -3.95 6.73 17.15
C VAL A 189 -4.53 5.42 16.62
N GLN A 190 -5.64 4.93 17.18
CA GLN A 190 -6.33 3.74 16.66
C GLN A 190 -7.83 3.80 17.00
N VAL A 191 -8.63 3.26 16.10
CA VAL A 191 -10.02 2.81 16.36
C VAL A 191 -10.13 1.36 15.90
N THR A 192 -10.72 0.50 16.72
CA THR A 192 -10.90 -0.94 16.41
C THR A 192 -12.07 -1.53 17.19
N HIS A 193 -12.33 -2.82 17.02
CA HIS A 193 -13.35 -3.59 17.74
C HIS A 193 -12.72 -4.77 18.48
N ALA A 194 -13.48 -5.39 19.38
CA ALA A 194 -13.03 -6.56 20.14
C ALA A 194 -13.37 -7.92 19.51
N GLY A 195 -14.24 -7.96 18.49
CA GLY A 195 -14.62 -9.22 17.84
C GLY A 195 -15.47 -10.11 18.76
N ASP A 196 -16.21 -9.49 19.66
CA ASP A 196 -17.03 -10.13 20.68
C ASP A 196 -18.55 -10.03 20.41
N GLY A 197 -18.93 -9.42 19.29
CA GLY A 197 -20.32 -9.25 18.88
C GLY A 197 -21.04 -8.12 19.62
N SER A 198 -20.30 -7.28 20.34
CA SER A 198 -20.87 -6.16 21.10
C SER A 198 -21.10 -4.90 20.28
N GLY A 199 -20.49 -4.78 19.09
CA GLY A 199 -20.48 -3.56 18.28
C GLY A 199 -19.70 -2.39 18.90
N ARG A 200 -18.90 -2.63 19.94
CA ARG A 200 -18.12 -1.60 20.63
C ARG A 200 -16.88 -1.21 19.82
N LEU A 201 -16.64 0.10 19.74
CA LEU A 201 -15.40 0.67 19.26
C LEU A 201 -14.48 1.00 20.43
N PHE A 202 -13.23 0.57 20.32
CA PHE A 202 -12.14 0.89 21.24
C PHE A 202 -11.24 1.93 20.57
N ILE A 203 -11.10 3.08 21.23
CA ILE A 203 -10.33 4.22 20.73
C ILE A 203 -9.11 4.39 21.60
N VAL A 204 -7.93 4.31 20.97
CA VAL A 204 -6.64 4.44 21.65
C VAL A 204 -6.18 5.88 21.57
N GLU A 205 -5.98 6.50 22.74
CA GLU A 205 -5.39 7.82 22.91
C GLU A 205 -3.91 7.68 23.28
N GLN A 206 -3.04 8.40 22.56
CA GLN A 206 -1.59 8.28 22.69
C GLN A 206 -1.08 8.56 24.11
N GLU A 207 -1.83 9.33 24.90
CA GLU A 207 -1.55 9.60 26.32
C GLU A 207 -1.85 8.44 27.28
N GLY A 208 -2.10 7.22 26.77
CA GLY A 208 -2.17 6.01 27.60
C GLY A 208 -3.57 5.63 28.03
N ARG A 209 -4.60 6.07 27.29
CA ARG A 209 -6.00 5.85 27.64
C ARG A 209 -6.72 5.14 26.51
N ILE A 210 -7.63 4.23 26.86
CA ILE A 210 -8.53 3.59 25.90
C ILE A 210 -9.96 3.93 26.28
N ARG A 211 -10.71 4.47 25.33
CA ARG A 211 -12.13 4.79 25.46
C ARG A 211 -12.97 3.73 24.75
N ILE A 212 -14.18 3.51 25.25
CA ILE A 212 -15.19 2.72 24.58
C ILE A 212 -16.27 3.65 24.04
N PHE A 213 -16.64 3.43 22.79
CA PHE A 213 -17.78 4.05 22.15
C PHE A 213 -18.73 2.95 21.67
N ASN A 214 -20.00 3.04 22.06
CA ASN A 214 -21.00 2.03 21.78
C ASN A 214 -22.31 2.69 21.34
N ASN A 215 -22.83 2.33 20.17
CA ASN A 215 -24.13 2.78 19.67
C ASN A 215 -24.35 4.31 19.74
N GLY A 216 -23.35 5.09 19.34
CA GLY A 216 -23.45 6.56 19.34
C GLY A 216 -23.18 7.22 20.69
N VAL A 217 -22.84 6.45 21.73
CA VAL A 217 -22.62 6.93 23.09
C VAL A 217 -21.23 6.56 23.56
N GLU A 218 -20.49 7.56 24.03
CA GLU A 218 -19.21 7.35 24.72
C GLU A 218 -19.45 6.82 26.14
N ASN A 219 -18.70 5.79 26.53
CA ASN A 219 -18.71 5.31 27.90
C ASN A 219 -18.10 6.34 28.86
N LYS A 220 -18.70 6.47 30.04
CA LYS A 220 -18.19 7.39 31.08
C LYS A 220 -16.87 6.94 31.69
N GLN A 221 -16.60 5.64 31.67
CA GLN A 221 -15.37 5.05 32.19
C GLN A 221 -14.45 4.68 31.04
N LEU A 222 -13.15 4.89 31.26
CA LEU A 222 -12.11 4.37 30.37
C LEU A 222 -12.10 2.85 30.46
N PHE A 223 -11.79 2.18 29.35
CA PHE A 223 -11.50 0.76 29.36
C PHE A 223 -10.25 0.50 30.21
N ILE A 224 -9.18 1.26 29.96
CA ILE A 224 -7.94 1.22 30.75
C ILE A 224 -7.23 2.58 30.70
N ASP A 225 -6.49 2.89 31.76
CA ASP A 225 -5.59 4.04 31.86
C ASP A 225 -4.22 3.58 32.38
N ILE A 226 -3.22 3.62 31.50
CA ILE A 226 -1.81 3.33 31.79
C ILE A 226 -0.92 4.57 31.66
N SER A 227 -1.50 5.78 31.70
CA SER A 227 -0.79 7.05 31.49
C SER A 227 0.41 7.26 32.42
N ASN A 228 0.43 6.60 33.59
CA ASN A 228 1.53 6.63 34.54
C ASN A 228 2.72 5.70 34.20
N GLN A 229 2.59 4.83 33.19
CA GLN A 229 3.61 3.86 32.78
C GLN A 229 4.28 4.20 31.46
N ILE A 230 3.79 5.22 30.75
CA ILE A 230 4.18 5.52 29.39
C ILE A 230 4.95 6.84 29.26
N THR A 231 5.77 6.94 28.21
CA THR A 231 6.26 8.21 27.71
C THR A 231 5.51 8.59 26.44
N CYS A 232 4.97 9.81 26.40
CA CYS A 232 4.36 10.43 25.23
C CYS A 232 5.25 11.61 24.77
N CYS A 233 5.22 12.14 23.56
CA CYS A 233 4.33 11.94 22.41
C CYS A 233 5.17 11.84 21.13
N GLY A 234 4.64 12.26 19.98
CA GLY A 234 5.30 12.10 18.68
C GLY A 234 5.02 10.68 18.18
N GLU A 235 6.05 9.85 18.08
CA GLU A 235 5.89 8.42 17.78
C GLU A 235 5.86 7.53 19.05
N ARG A 236 5.83 8.16 20.24
CA ARG A 236 5.78 7.48 21.53
C ARG A 236 4.42 7.63 22.19
N GLY A 237 4.04 6.65 22.98
CA GLY A 237 2.82 6.68 23.79
C GLY A 237 2.18 5.31 23.87
N LEU A 238 0.88 5.25 24.11
CA LEU A 238 0.10 4.04 23.81
C LEU A 238 -0.22 4.02 22.31
N LEU A 239 0.25 2.98 21.61
CA LEU A 239 0.29 2.95 20.15
C LEU A 239 -0.79 2.03 19.57
N ASN A 240 -1.06 0.90 20.23
CA ASN A 240 -1.99 -0.07 19.68
C ASN A 240 -2.60 -1.00 20.75
N ILE A 241 -3.84 -1.44 20.50
CA ILE A 241 -4.52 -2.56 21.17
C ILE A 241 -4.85 -3.66 20.15
N ALA A 242 -4.61 -4.91 20.54
CA ALA A 242 -5.12 -6.09 19.87
C ALA A 242 -5.85 -6.99 20.88
N PHE A 243 -7.03 -7.49 20.50
CA PHE A 243 -7.79 -8.44 21.31
C PHE A 243 -7.41 -9.87 20.95
N SER A 244 -7.32 -10.76 21.95
CA SER A 244 -7.13 -12.18 21.70
C SER A 244 -8.24 -12.71 20.77
N PRO A 245 -7.95 -13.61 19.82
CA PRO A 245 -9.00 -14.27 19.02
C PRO A 245 -10.06 -14.97 19.87
N SER A 246 -9.76 -15.27 21.14
CA SER A 246 -10.69 -15.85 22.12
C SER A 246 -11.15 -14.87 23.20
N PHE A 247 -11.05 -13.55 22.97
CA PHE A 247 -11.29 -12.47 23.94
C PHE A 247 -12.59 -12.62 24.77
N PRO A 248 -13.76 -12.96 24.19
CA PRO A 248 -14.99 -13.13 24.98
C PRO A 248 -14.89 -14.19 26.08
N SER A 249 -13.98 -15.16 25.90
CA SER A 249 -13.81 -16.30 26.80
C SER A 249 -12.61 -16.17 27.74
N ASN A 250 -11.50 -15.58 27.29
CA ASN A 250 -10.26 -15.49 28.06
C ASN A 250 -9.99 -14.09 28.64
N GLN A 251 -10.76 -13.08 28.22
CA GLN A 251 -10.63 -11.68 28.63
C GLN A 251 -9.24 -11.07 28.33
N GLN A 252 -8.43 -11.72 27.49
CA GLN A 252 -7.05 -11.29 27.22
C GLN A 252 -7.00 -10.30 26.06
N PHE A 253 -6.31 -9.19 26.29
CA PHE A 253 -5.95 -8.24 25.25
C PHE A 253 -4.49 -7.83 25.43
N TYR A 254 -3.95 -7.22 24.39
CA TYR A 254 -2.53 -6.89 24.28
C TYR A 254 -2.39 -5.42 23.95
N LEU A 255 -1.47 -4.76 24.64
CA LEU A 255 -1.13 -3.37 24.37
C LEU A 255 0.30 -3.28 23.86
N SER A 256 0.51 -2.35 22.93
CA SER A 256 1.81 -1.91 22.49
C SER A 256 2.00 -0.44 22.86
N TYR A 257 3.03 -0.13 23.63
CA TYR A 257 3.26 1.20 24.17
C TYR A 257 4.74 1.53 24.37
N THR A 258 5.08 2.81 24.49
CA THR A 258 6.42 3.26 24.85
C THR A 258 6.53 3.46 26.37
N SER A 259 7.42 2.73 27.02
CA SER A 259 7.60 2.80 28.48
C SER A 259 8.24 4.12 28.95
N LEU A 260 8.29 4.33 30.27
CA LEU A 260 9.08 5.41 30.89
C LEU A 260 10.59 5.35 30.56
N ALA A 261 11.10 4.17 30.21
CA ALA A 261 12.50 4.00 29.77
C ALA A 261 12.71 4.35 28.28
N GLY A 262 11.63 4.49 27.51
CA GLY A 262 11.67 4.71 26.07
C GLY A 262 11.56 3.43 25.24
N ASP A 263 11.55 2.26 25.86
CA ASP A 263 11.40 0.97 25.17
C ASP A 263 10.02 0.83 24.52
N LEU A 264 9.97 0.20 23.35
CA LEU A 264 8.72 -0.37 22.83
C LEU A 264 8.38 -1.62 23.64
N VAL A 265 7.22 -1.60 24.29
CA VAL A 265 6.71 -2.67 25.13
C VAL A 265 5.49 -3.29 24.47
N VAL A 266 5.45 -4.62 24.43
CA VAL A 266 4.24 -5.40 24.18
C VAL A 266 3.91 -6.17 25.45
N SER A 267 2.70 -5.96 25.97
CA SER A 267 2.23 -6.58 27.20
C SER A 267 0.83 -7.15 27.04
N ARG A 268 0.55 -8.20 27.80
CA ARG A 268 -0.77 -8.82 27.95
C ARG A 268 -1.48 -8.25 29.17
N PHE A 269 -2.78 -8.05 29.06
CA PHE A 269 -3.66 -7.58 30.12
C PHE A 269 -4.94 -8.41 30.16
N THR A 270 -5.62 -8.39 31.32
CA THR A 270 -6.91 -9.06 31.51
C THR A 270 -8.01 -8.04 31.74
N ALA A 271 -9.05 -8.08 30.90
CA ALA A 271 -10.26 -7.30 31.08
C ALA A 271 -11.06 -7.79 32.29
N ALA A 272 -11.84 -6.90 32.90
CA ALA A 272 -12.81 -7.28 33.91
C ALA A 272 -13.91 -8.15 33.29
N PRO A 273 -14.66 -8.92 34.10
CA PRO A 273 -15.74 -9.78 33.59
C PRO A 273 -16.88 -9.06 32.85
N ASP A 274 -17.01 -7.73 33.03
CA ASP A 274 -17.96 -6.91 32.27
C ASP A 274 -17.47 -6.58 30.85
N LEU A 275 -16.19 -6.84 30.56
CA LEU A 275 -15.48 -6.46 29.34
C LEU A 275 -15.48 -4.94 29.07
N GLU A 276 -15.95 -4.11 29.99
CA GLU A 276 -16.05 -2.65 29.85
C GLU A 276 -14.86 -1.93 30.52
N THR A 277 -14.14 -2.63 31.40
CA THR A 277 -12.95 -2.09 32.09
C THR A 277 -11.83 -3.13 32.15
N ALA A 278 -10.62 -2.70 32.47
CA ALA A 278 -9.46 -3.55 32.72
C ALA A 278 -8.59 -2.94 33.83
N ASP A 279 -7.91 -3.80 34.59
CA ASP A 279 -7.00 -3.37 35.65
C ASP A 279 -5.57 -3.22 35.07
N PRO A 280 -4.96 -2.01 35.11
CA PRO A 280 -3.56 -1.82 34.76
C PRO A 280 -2.59 -2.73 35.52
N ALA A 281 -2.94 -3.16 36.74
CA ALA A 281 -2.11 -4.06 37.54
C ALA A 281 -2.14 -5.52 37.04
N SER A 282 -3.00 -5.86 36.07
CA SER A 282 -3.04 -7.20 35.44
C SER A 282 -1.94 -7.45 34.41
N GLU A 283 -1.04 -6.48 34.22
CA GLU A 283 -0.01 -6.53 33.18
C GLU A 283 0.93 -7.73 33.32
N GLU A 284 1.11 -8.45 32.20
CA GLU A 284 2.18 -9.41 31.98
C GLU A 284 3.04 -8.94 30.80
N LEU A 285 4.30 -8.56 31.10
CA LEU A 285 5.27 -8.12 30.10
C LEU A 285 5.64 -9.28 29.16
N LEU A 286 5.47 -9.07 27.84
CA LEU A 286 5.87 -10.05 26.83
C LEU A 286 7.20 -9.68 26.19
N LEU A 287 7.29 -8.47 25.64
CA LEU A 287 8.49 -7.96 24.97
C LEU A 287 8.79 -6.55 25.46
N ALA A 288 10.08 -6.26 25.69
CA ALA A 288 10.60 -4.92 25.84
C ALA A 288 11.78 -4.76 24.87
N ILE A 289 11.67 -3.83 23.93
CA ILE A 289 12.64 -3.59 22.86
C ILE A 289 13.18 -2.17 23.05
N GLY A 290 14.47 -2.08 23.39
CA GLY A 290 15.14 -0.80 23.56
C GLY A 290 15.14 0.00 22.26
N GLN A 291 14.68 1.26 22.34
CA GLN A 291 14.69 2.20 21.23
C GLN A 291 15.89 3.15 21.38
N PRO A 292 16.83 3.18 20.42
CA PRO A 292 17.98 4.08 20.48
C PRO A 292 17.59 5.57 20.47
N HIS A 293 16.50 5.91 19.79
CA HIS A 293 15.96 7.27 19.71
C HIS A 293 14.44 7.32 19.99
N HIS A 294 13.84 8.50 19.88
CA HIS A 294 12.44 8.74 20.21
C HIS A 294 11.47 8.60 19.02
N ALA A 295 11.99 8.25 17.84
CA ALA A 295 11.26 8.12 16.59
C ALA A 295 11.51 6.75 15.96
N HIS A 296 10.65 6.38 15.02
CA HIS A 296 10.59 5.09 14.32
C HIS A 296 10.39 3.93 15.29
N ASN A 297 9.41 4.06 16.17
CA ASN A 297 9.13 3.03 17.16
C ASN A 297 8.30 1.87 16.58
N GLY A 298 7.59 2.09 15.46
CA GLY A 298 6.56 1.17 14.98
C GLY A 298 5.42 1.06 16.00
N GLY A 299 5.11 -0.17 16.42
CA GLY A 299 4.22 -0.43 17.55
C GLY A 299 2.85 -0.99 17.18
N ARG A 300 2.55 -1.21 15.90
CA ARG A 300 1.36 -1.97 15.51
C ARG A 300 1.47 -3.41 16.00
N ILE A 301 0.39 -3.92 16.58
CA ILE A 301 0.22 -5.34 16.89
C ILE A 301 -1.10 -5.82 16.31
N THR A 302 -1.15 -7.04 15.79
CA THR A 302 -2.38 -7.66 15.31
C THR A 302 -2.20 -9.17 15.25
N PHE A 303 -3.31 -9.91 15.34
CA PHE A 303 -3.28 -11.36 15.22
C PHE A 303 -3.35 -11.77 13.75
N GLY A 304 -2.50 -12.71 13.34
CA GLY A 304 -2.60 -13.33 12.03
C GLY A 304 -3.92 -14.10 11.94
N PRO A 305 -4.79 -13.83 10.94
CA PRO A 305 -6.13 -14.40 10.90
C PRO A 305 -6.14 -15.91 10.59
N LEU A 306 -5.06 -16.43 10.01
CA LEU A 306 -4.95 -17.85 9.63
C LEU A 306 -4.19 -18.70 10.65
N ASP A 307 -3.18 -18.14 11.32
CA ASP A 307 -2.31 -18.87 12.24
C ASP A 307 -2.57 -18.54 13.72
N GLY A 308 -3.24 -17.43 14.02
CA GLY A 308 -3.57 -17.01 15.38
C GLY A 308 -2.36 -16.51 16.18
N TYR A 309 -1.23 -16.25 15.54
CA TYR A 309 -0.05 -15.69 16.21
C TYR A 309 -0.12 -14.16 16.31
N LEU A 310 0.56 -13.59 17.31
CA LEU A 310 0.66 -12.15 17.44
C LEU A 310 1.83 -11.64 16.60
N TYR A 311 1.53 -10.74 15.67
CA TYR A 311 2.50 -10.04 14.85
C TYR A 311 2.79 -8.67 15.45
N VAL A 312 4.07 -8.28 15.46
CA VAL A 312 4.53 -7.00 16.04
C VAL A 312 5.39 -6.27 15.03
N GLY A 313 5.00 -5.03 14.69
CA GLY A 313 5.77 -4.15 13.81
C GLY A 313 6.70 -3.30 14.65
N VAL A 314 8.00 -3.41 14.39
CA VAL A 314 9.04 -2.70 15.14
C VAL A 314 9.82 -1.85 14.16
N GLY A 315 9.86 -0.53 14.39
CA GLY A 315 10.68 0.35 13.56
C GLY A 315 12.18 0.20 13.84
N ASP A 316 13.00 0.84 13.03
CA ASP A 316 14.46 0.77 13.06
C ASP A 316 15.10 1.48 14.26
N GLY A 317 14.27 2.17 15.06
CA GLY A 317 14.67 2.88 16.27
C GLY A 317 15.24 4.27 16.04
N GLY A 318 15.17 4.78 14.81
CA GLY A 318 15.48 6.16 14.46
C GLY A 318 16.97 6.49 14.51
N SER A 319 17.30 7.70 14.06
CA SER A 319 18.63 8.29 14.22
C SER A 319 18.52 9.82 14.27
N GLU A 320 19.41 10.46 15.02
CA GLU A 320 19.63 11.92 14.91
C GLU A 320 20.47 12.28 13.66
N ASP A 321 21.19 11.29 13.09
CA ASP A 321 22.10 11.43 11.93
C ASP A 321 21.75 10.42 10.81
N LEU A 322 22.75 9.78 10.18
CA LEU A 322 22.55 8.77 9.12
C LEU A 322 21.67 7.61 9.62
N PRO A 323 20.80 7.07 8.75
CA PRO A 323 19.93 5.95 9.10
C PRO A 323 20.66 4.80 9.81
N PRO A 324 20.05 4.26 10.87
CA PRO A 324 20.54 3.06 11.53
C PRO A 324 20.56 1.87 10.55
N HIS A 325 21.50 0.95 10.74
CA HIS A 325 21.58 -0.31 9.97
C HIS A 325 20.88 -1.47 10.70
N GLU A 326 20.27 -1.18 11.83
CA GLU A 326 19.62 -2.09 12.77
C GLU A 326 18.54 -2.96 12.10
N SER A 327 17.85 -2.42 11.09
CA SER A 327 16.87 -3.15 10.26
C SER A 327 17.47 -4.36 9.53
N GLN A 328 18.79 -4.37 9.27
CA GLN A 328 19.51 -5.47 8.61
C GLN A 328 20.28 -6.36 9.59
N PHE A 329 20.42 -5.98 10.86
CA PHE A 329 21.10 -6.80 11.85
C PHE A 329 20.21 -7.99 12.28
N PRO A 330 20.70 -9.23 12.16
CA PRO A 330 19.90 -10.43 12.41
C PRO A 330 19.68 -10.73 13.89
N ASP A 331 20.57 -10.25 14.75
CA ASP A 331 20.54 -10.42 16.20
C ASP A 331 19.68 -9.36 16.91
N GLN A 332 19.07 -8.45 16.15
CA GLN A 332 18.24 -7.35 16.64
C GLN A 332 16.78 -7.44 16.17
N LEU A 333 15.88 -6.87 16.97
CA LEU A 333 14.44 -6.86 16.70
C LEU A 333 13.96 -5.55 16.03
N LEU A 334 14.84 -4.58 15.82
CA LEU A 334 14.53 -3.28 15.20
C LEU A 334 14.40 -3.42 13.68
N GLY A 335 13.44 -2.70 13.08
CA GLY A 335 13.16 -2.69 11.65
C GLY A 335 12.62 -4.02 11.12
N LYS A 336 11.70 -4.65 11.87
CA LYS A 336 11.19 -6.00 11.64
C LYS A 336 9.67 -6.07 11.74
N ILE A 337 9.09 -7.09 11.09
CA ILE A 337 7.86 -7.72 11.59
C ILE A 337 8.29 -8.93 12.42
N LEU A 338 7.81 -9.02 13.66
CA LEU A 338 8.00 -10.17 14.54
C LEU A 338 6.74 -11.04 14.54
N ARG A 339 6.88 -12.33 14.81
CA ARG A 339 5.77 -13.27 15.01
C ARG A 339 6.03 -14.16 16.23
N ILE A 340 5.15 -14.06 17.23
CA ILE A 340 5.25 -14.80 18.51
C ILE A 340 3.93 -15.50 18.86
N ASP A 341 4.03 -16.61 19.60
CA ASP A 341 2.87 -17.35 20.09
C ASP A 341 2.58 -16.99 21.55
N VAL A 342 1.56 -16.14 21.73
CA VAL A 342 1.12 -15.66 23.03
C VAL A 342 -0.04 -16.47 23.61
N GLU A 343 -0.70 -17.32 22.81
CA GLU A 343 -1.87 -18.11 23.24
C GLU A 343 -1.48 -19.52 23.69
N SER A 344 -0.24 -19.95 23.46
CA SER A 344 0.30 -21.19 24.01
C SER A 344 0.41 -21.18 25.54
N SER A 345 0.74 -22.34 26.12
CA SER A 345 1.06 -22.49 27.54
C SER A 345 2.45 -21.99 27.93
N GLU A 346 3.33 -21.71 26.95
CA GLU A 346 4.66 -21.19 27.24
C GLU A 346 4.59 -19.73 27.71
N ARG A 347 5.52 -19.33 28.56
CA ARG A 347 5.52 -18.00 29.19
C ARG A 347 6.91 -17.36 29.10
N PRO A 348 7.01 -16.07 28.76
CA PRO A 348 5.89 -15.16 28.48
C PRO A 348 5.20 -15.40 27.11
N TYR A 349 5.91 -16.04 26.17
CA TYR A 349 5.39 -16.48 24.86
C TYR A 349 6.27 -17.64 24.33
N ALA A 350 5.79 -18.36 23.31
CA ALA A 350 6.58 -19.32 22.54
C ALA A 350 7.01 -18.73 21.18
N ILE A 351 8.04 -19.33 20.58
CA ILE A 351 8.42 -19.09 19.20
C ILE A 351 7.69 -20.09 18.30
N PRO A 352 6.91 -19.65 17.29
CA PRO A 352 6.38 -20.55 16.29
C PRO A 352 7.49 -21.31 15.56
N ALA A 353 7.42 -22.64 15.54
CA ALA A 353 8.42 -23.47 14.86
C ALA A 353 8.49 -23.23 13.34
N SER A 354 7.46 -22.60 12.77
CA SER A 354 7.39 -22.18 11.37
C SER A 354 8.02 -20.81 11.12
N ASN A 355 8.62 -20.14 12.12
CA ASN A 355 9.35 -18.90 11.88
C ASN A 355 10.57 -19.16 10.99
N PRO A 356 10.86 -18.27 10.02
CA PRO A 356 11.87 -18.49 8.99
C PRO A 356 13.30 -18.61 9.56
N PHE A 357 13.55 -18.05 10.74
CA PHE A 357 14.88 -17.96 11.33
C PHE A 357 15.10 -18.80 12.59
N VAL A 358 14.14 -19.66 12.97
CA VAL A 358 14.22 -20.43 14.24
C VAL A 358 15.47 -21.31 14.37
N ASN A 359 16.00 -21.80 13.24
CA ASN A 359 17.19 -22.66 13.18
C ASN A 359 18.36 -21.99 12.43
N VAL A 360 18.37 -20.66 12.34
CA VAL A 360 19.42 -19.90 11.66
C VAL A 360 20.30 -19.23 12.71
N GLU A 361 21.55 -19.69 12.81
CA GLU A 361 22.51 -19.15 13.78
C GLU A 361 22.69 -17.63 13.62
N GLY A 362 22.70 -16.91 14.74
CA GLY A 362 22.85 -15.45 14.77
C GLY A 362 21.56 -14.66 14.52
N TYR A 363 20.48 -15.31 14.09
CA TYR A 363 19.18 -14.64 13.96
C TYR A 363 18.35 -14.75 15.23
N ARG A 364 17.59 -13.69 15.49
CA ARG A 364 16.51 -13.71 16.48
C ARG A 364 15.34 -14.55 15.96
N PRO A 365 14.90 -15.59 16.70
CA PRO A 365 13.88 -16.50 16.22
C PRO A 365 12.49 -15.86 16.13
N GLU A 366 12.27 -14.69 16.74
CA GLU A 366 11.04 -13.90 16.65
C GLU A 366 10.81 -13.29 15.26
N ILE A 367 11.87 -13.11 14.46
CA ILE A 367 11.81 -12.37 13.20
C ILE A 367 10.95 -13.13 12.17
N TRP A 368 9.93 -12.45 11.64
CA TRP A 368 9.13 -12.90 10.50
C TRP A 368 9.55 -12.23 9.20
N ALA A 369 9.85 -10.93 9.21
CA ALA A 369 10.38 -10.17 8.08
C ALA A 369 11.33 -9.08 8.56
N LEU A 370 12.21 -8.59 7.68
CA LEU A 370 13.24 -7.61 8.02
C LEU A 370 13.44 -6.53 6.95
N GLY A 371 14.30 -5.55 7.25
CA GLY A 371 14.61 -4.47 6.32
C GLY A 371 13.50 -3.44 6.19
N LEU A 372 12.78 -3.17 7.29
CA LEU A 372 11.75 -2.14 7.38
C LEU A 372 12.27 -0.93 8.16
N ARG A 373 11.68 0.24 7.94
CA ARG A 373 12.02 1.48 8.63
C ARG A 373 11.10 1.78 9.80
N ASN A 374 9.82 1.95 9.56
CA ASN A 374 8.78 2.26 10.53
C ASN A 374 7.42 1.71 10.06
N PRO A 375 7.14 0.40 10.26
CA PRO A 375 5.90 -0.25 9.84
C PRO A 375 4.73 0.09 10.78
N TRP A 376 4.30 1.37 10.82
CA TRP A 376 3.38 1.94 11.81
C TRP A 376 1.98 1.31 11.84
N GLY A 377 1.50 0.73 10.73
CA GLY A 377 0.13 0.22 10.69
C GLY A 377 -0.12 -0.84 9.63
N PHE A 378 0.76 -1.85 9.61
CA PHE A 378 0.51 -3.06 8.85
C PHE A 378 -0.79 -3.75 9.31
N ASP A 379 -1.42 -4.47 8.39
CA ASP A 379 -2.59 -5.27 8.71
C ASP A 379 -2.74 -6.46 7.77
N PHE A 380 -3.52 -7.44 8.21
CA PHE A 380 -3.90 -8.58 7.40
C PHE A 380 -5.23 -8.33 6.70
N ASP A 381 -5.38 -8.93 5.53
CA ASP A 381 -6.68 -9.25 4.99
C ASP A 381 -7.31 -10.38 5.82
N PRO A 382 -8.41 -10.12 6.55
CA PRO A 382 -8.99 -11.11 7.44
C PRO A 382 -9.56 -12.33 6.70
N GLU A 383 -9.86 -12.22 5.40
CA GLU A 383 -10.37 -13.36 4.61
C GLU A 383 -9.26 -14.20 3.98
N THR A 384 -8.17 -13.57 3.54
CA THR A 384 -7.13 -14.27 2.76
C THR A 384 -5.85 -14.54 3.54
N GLY A 385 -5.59 -13.78 4.61
CA GLY A 385 -4.32 -13.80 5.35
C GLY A 385 -3.18 -13.06 4.65
N ASP A 386 -3.44 -12.34 3.56
CA ASP A 386 -2.45 -11.49 2.91
C ASP A 386 -2.05 -10.34 3.83
N LEU A 387 -0.76 -10.03 3.91
CA LEU A 387 -0.19 -9.00 4.78
C LEU A 387 0.21 -7.78 3.98
N PHE A 388 -0.24 -6.60 4.40
CA PHE A 388 0.13 -5.30 3.84
C PHE A 388 0.90 -4.49 4.88
N ILE A 389 2.01 -3.89 4.47
CA ILE A 389 2.95 -3.21 5.36
C ILE A 389 3.22 -1.80 4.83
N PRO A 390 2.44 -0.79 5.25
CA PRO A 390 2.82 0.60 5.08
C PRO A 390 4.08 0.88 5.89
N ASP A 391 5.15 1.31 5.21
CA ASP A 391 6.44 1.59 5.82
C ASP A 391 6.82 3.05 5.60
N THR A 392 6.87 3.83 6.68
CA THR A 392 7.18 5.26 6.58
C THR A 392 8.63 5.43 6.17
N GLY A 393 8.87 6.02 5.00
CA GLY A 393 10.23 6.21 4.47
C GLY A 393 10.95 7.41 5.10
N HIS A 394 12.18 7.68 4.65
CA HIS A 394 13.05 8.67 5.26
C HIS A 394 13.01 10.05 4.60
N SER A 395 13.36 10.14 3.32
CA SER A 395 13.67 11.42 2.68
C SER A 395 12.97 11.63 1.36
N ARG A 396 12.60 10.55 0.64
CA ARG A 396 12.14 10.66 -0.75
C ARG A 396 10.90 9.86 -1.06
N ARG A 397 10.66 8.74 -0.38
CA ARG A 397 9.51 7.88 -0.67
C ARG A 397 8.77 7.52 0.59
N GLU A 398 7.49 7.26 0.39
CA GLU A 398 6.63 6.48 1.27
C GLU A 398 6.22 5.23 0.48
N GLU A 399 6.03 4.10 1.15
CA GLU A 399 5.78 2.84 0.46
C GLU A 399 4.80 1.91 1.19
N VAL A 400 4.15 1.04 0.42
CA VAL A 400 3.38 -0.08 0.94
C VAL A 400 3.97 -1.36 0.37
N SER A 401 4.45 -2.23 1.26
CA SER A 401 4.93 -3.57 0.95
C SER A 401 3.81 -4.60 1.12
N PHE A 402 3.96 -5.74 0.45
CA PHE A 402 2.97 -6.82 0.44
C PHE A 402 3.64 -8.17 0.63
N MET A 403 2.98 -9.05 1.37
CA MET A 403 3.36 -10.45 1.54
C MET A 403 2.12 -11.33 1.38
N PRO A 404 2.10 -12.27 0.43
CA PRO A 404 0.96 -13.17 0.28
C PRO A 404 0.86 -14.12 1.47
N ALA A 405 -0.35 -14.56 1.81
CA ALA A 405 -0.61 -15.50 2.91
C ALA A 405 0.19 -16.81 2.83
N SER A 406 0.60 -17.20 1.62
CA SER A 406 1.40 -18.40 1.36
C SER A 406 2.90 -18.21 1.60
N SER A 407 3.37 -17.00 1.92
CA SER A 407 4.78 -16.73 2.19
C SER A 407 5.26 -17.52 3.41
N PRO A 408 6.45 -18.15 3.35
CA PRO A 408 7.08 -18.76 4.51
C PRO A 408 7.71 -17.73 5.48
N GLY A 409 7.59 -16.42 5.18
CA GLY A 409 8.33 -15.36 5.85
C GLY A 409 9.79 -15.31 5.41
N GLY A 410 10.54 -14.39 6.02
CA GLY A 410 11.98 -14.18 5.77
C GLY A 410 12.28 -13.11 4.72
N ASP A 411 11.24 -12.47 4.18
CA ASP A 411 11.36 -11.38 3.21
C ASP A 411 12.15 -10.19 3.79
N ASN A 412 13.07 -9.66 2.98
CA ASN A 412 13.87 -8.47 3.30
C ASN A 412 13.43 -7.31 2.40
N TYR A 413 12.86 -6.26 2.99
CA TYR A 413 12.36 -5.08 2.27
C TYR A 413 13.43 -4.02 1.99
N GLY A 414 14.67 -4.26 2.44
CA GLY A 414 15.85 -3.57 1.93
C GLY A 414 16.24 -2.28 2.62
N TRP A 415 15.44 -1.71 3.54
CA TRP A 415 15.85 -0.54 4.32
C TRP A 415 17.11 -0.85 5.16
N PRO A 416 18.14 0.03 5.22
CA PRO A 416 18.23 1.36 4.62
C PRO A 416 18.97 1.38 3.26
N THR A 417 19.16 0.24 2.62
CA THR A 417 19.81 0.17 1.29
C THR A 417 18.91 0.75 0.20
N ILE A 418 17.62 0.45 0.27
CA ILE A 418 16.59 0.91 -0.67
C ILE A 418 15.46 1.61 0.09
N GLU A 419 14.93 2.66 -0.53
CA GLU A 419 13.74 3.42 -0.13
C GLU A 419 12.84 3.53 -1.37
N GLY A 420 11.74 2.76 -1.41
CA GLY A 420 10.91 2.59 -2.60
C GLY A 420 11.66 1.92 -3.74
N THR A 421 11.62 2.53 -4.92
CA THR A 421 12.40 2.14 -6.09
C THR A 421 13.82 2.74 -6.10
N ARG A 422 14.25 3.43 -5.04
CA ARG A 422 15.49 4.20 -5.01
C ARG A 422 16.54 3.60 -4.08
N CYS A 423 17.74 3.40 -4.60
CA CYS A 423 18.90 3.14 -3.77
C CYS A 423 19.34 4.38 -2.97
N LEU A 424 19.60 4.17 -1.69
CA LEU A 424 20.18 5.18 -0.83
C LEU A 424 21.72 5.19 -0.96
N LYS A 425 22.28 6.39 -1.08
CA LYS A 425 23.74 6.61 -1.16
C LYS A 425 24.30 6.87 0.23
N ILE A 426 24.16 5.89 1.12
CA ILE A 426 24.67 5.94 2.50
C ILE A 426 25.98 5.16 2.57
N SER A 427 27.00 5.72 3.21
CA SER A 427 28.28 5.02 3.40
C SER A 427 28.15 3.93 4.46
N GLY A 428 28.69 2.73 4.19
CA GLY A 428 28.75 1.64 5.16
C GLY A 428 27.51 0.73 5.21
N LEU A 429 26.60 0.85 4.24
CA LEU A 429 25.41 -0.01 4.14
C LEU A 429 25.81 -1.50 4.20
N PRO A 430 25.11 -2.33 5.01
CA PRO A 430 25.42 -3.76 5.13
C PRO A 430 25.29 -4.51 3.81
N VAL A 431 24.32 -4.09 2.99
CA VAL A 431 24.08 -4.62 1.65
C VAL A 431 24.27 -3.49 0.64
N PRO A 432 25.14 -3.65 -0.37
CA PRO A 432 25.28 -2.67 -1.44
C PRO A 432 24.06 -2.62 -2.36
N CYS A 433 23.72 -1.44 -2.88
CA CYS A 433 22.63 -1.23 -3.84
C CYS A 433 22.71 -2.13 -5.10
N HIS A 434 23.90 -2.50 -5.59
CA HIS A 434 23.99 -3.39 -6.76
C HIS A 434 23.47 -4.82 -6.49
N GLN A 435 23.19 -5.16 -5.23
CA GLN A 435 22.53 -6.41 -4.83
C GLN A 435 21.03 -6.20 -4.56
N ALA A 436 20.46 -5.07 -5.00
CA ALA A 436 19.05 -4.71 -4.83
C ALA A 436 18.05 -5.80 -5.20
N SER A 437 18.41 -6.68 -6.13
CA SER A 437 17.56 -7.77 -6.60
C SER A 437 17.22 -8.81 -5.51
N ILE A 438 17.93 -8.82 -4.38
CA ILE A 438 17.60 -9.69 -3.24
C ILE A 438 16.44 -9.14 -2.39
N PHE A 439 16.09 -7.86 -2.54
CA PHE A 439 15.05 -7.24 -1.75
C PHE A 439 13.69 -7.37 -2.41
N VAL A 440 12.65 -7.45 -1.59
CA VAL A 440 11.27 -7.42 -2.04
C VAL A 440 10.87 -5.97 -2.29
N PRO A 441 10.54 -5.58 -3.54
CA PRO A 441 10.09 -4.23 -3.82
C PRO A 441 8.70 -3.98 -3.23
N PRO A 442 8.34 -2.72 -2.93
CA PRO A 442 6.98 -2.41 -2.53
C PRO A 442 5.99 -2.67 -3.67
N VAL A 443 4.70 -2.56 -3.36
CA VAL A 443 3.60 -2.65 -4.33
C VAL A 443 2.89 -1.31 -4.53
N ALA A 444 3.24 -0.30 -3.73
CA ALA A 444 2.86 1.08 -3.95
C ALA A 444 3.94 2.03 -3.42
N GLU A 445 4.18 3.14 -4.11
CA GLU A 445 5.04 4.22 -3.61
C GLU A 445 4.56 5.60 -4.03
N TYR A 446 4.90 6.62 -3.23
CA TYR A 446 4.71 8.02 -3.57
C TYR A 446 5.84 8.90 -3.02
N ASP A 447 6.01 10.10 -3.58
CA ASP A 447 7.08 11.01 -3.21
C ASP A 447 6.65 12.09 -2.22
N ARG A 448 7.62 12.85 -1.69
CA ARG A 448 7.38 13.93 -0.72
C ARG A 448 6.55 15.09 -1.26
N ALA A 449 6.42 15.21 -2.58
CA ALA A 449 5.50 16.17 -3.18
C ALA A 449 4.03 15.75 -3.00
N ARG A 450 3.77 14.49 -2.60
CA ARG A 450 2.44 13.91 -2.44
C ARG A 450 2.07 13.58 -1.00
N GLY A 451 3.03 13.35 -0.11
CA GLY A 451 2.79 13.17 1.32
C GLY A 451 4.06 13.18 2.16
N CYS A 452 3.96 12.88 3.45
CA CYS A 452 5.07 12.97 4.41
C CYS A 452 5.24 11.74 5.31
N ALA A 453 4.24 10.88 5.42
CA ALA A 453 4.34 9.67 6.22
C ALA A 453 3.17 8.78 5.88
N VAL A 454 3.42 7.66 5.21
CA VAL A 454 2.38 6.65 5.06
C VAL A 454 2.05 6.11 6.44
N VAL A 455 0.77 6.10 6.76
CA VAL A 455 0.24 5.54 7.99
C VAL A 455 -0.72 4.41 7.67
N GLY A 456 -1.00 3.66 8.72
CA GLY A 456 -1.67 2.39 8.69
C GLY A 456 -2.93 2.30 7.86
N GLY A 457 -3.31 1.05 7.66
CA GLY A 457 -4.41 0.70 6.81
C GLY A 457 -5.26 -0.45 7.33
N VAL A 458 -6.33 -0.72 6.60
CA VAL A 458 -7.22 -1.87 6.81
C VAL A 458 -7.61 -2.43 5.46
N VAL A 459 -7.81 -3.74 5.38
CA VAL A 459 -8.43 -4.34 4.19
C VAL A 459 -9.94 -4.26 4.32
N TYR A 460 -10.58 -3.60 3.35
CA TYR A 460 -12.02 -3.41 3.41
C TYR A 460 -12.77 -4.71 3.08
N ARG A 461 -13.58 -5.19 4.02
CA ARG A 461 -14.46 -6.37 3.86
C ARG A 461 -15.93 -6.08 4.20
N GLY A 462 -16.28 -4.81 4.43
CA GLY A 462 -17.66 -4.41 4.71
C GLY A 462 -18.58 -4.48 3.49
N SER A 463 -19.89 -4.41 3.74
CA SER A 463 -20.90 -4.46 2.66
C SER A 463 -21.28 -3.10 2.06
N GLU A 464 -20.94 -1.99 2.72
CA GLU A 464 -21.35 -0.64 2.30
C GLU A 464 -20.68 -0.20 0.99
N PHE A 465 -19.46 -0.65 0.69
CA PHE A 465 -18.69 -0.24 -0.49
C PHE A 465 -18.18 -1.45 -1.30
N PRO A 466 -19.05 -2.18 -2.03
CA PRO A 466 -18.64 -3.39 -2.74
C PRO A 466 -17.44 -3.22 -3.69
N HIS A 467 -17.27 -2.03 -4.28
CA HIS A 467 -16.15 -1.70 -5.16
C HIS A 467 -14.78 -1.59 -4.46
N LEU A 468 -14.75 -1.42 -3.13
CA LEU A 468 -13.54 -1.42 -2.30
C LEU A 468 -13.25 -2.78 -1.68
N SER A 469 -14.10 -3.79 -1.86
CA SER A 469 -13.93 -5.09 -1.21
C SER A 469 -12.59 -5.73 -1.59
N GLY A 470 -11.83 -6.14 -0.57
CA GLY A 470 -10.50 -6.72 -0.71
C GLY A 470 -9.39 -5.71 -1.02
N ARG A 471 -9.68 -4.40 -1.06
CA ARG A 471 -8.65 -3.37 -1.20
C ARG A 471 -8.05 -3.04 0.15
N PHE A 472 -6.73 -2.89 0.18
CA PHE A 472 -6.03 -2.35 1.32
C PHE A 472 -6.11 -0.83 1.30
N LEU A 473 -6.79 -0.24 2.27
CA LEU A 473 -6.90 1.20 2.41
C LEU A 473 -5.80 1.72 3.30
N PHE A 474 -5.12 2.79 2.91
CA PHE A 474 -4.06 3.43 3.71
C PHE A 474 -4.13 4.96 3.57
N SER A 475 -3.42 5.69 4.43
CA SER A 475 -3.46 7.16 4.41
C SER A 475 -2.07 7.77 4.53
N ASP A 476 -1.97 9.08 4.29
CA ASP A 476 -0.81 9.89 4.61
C ASP A 476 -1.09 10.77 5.82
N PHE A 477 -0.19 10.75 6.80
CA PHE A 477 -0.36 11.48 8.05
C PHE A 477 -0.57 12.98 7.84
N CYS A 478 0.25 13.61 6.98
CA CYS A 478 0.21 15.07 6.83
C CYS A 478 -0.99 15.54 6.01
N ARG A 479 -1.36 14.80 4.96
CA ARG A 479 -2.43 15.24 4.03
C ARG A 479 -3.80 14.70 4.39
N GLY A 480 -3.87 13.53 5.02
CA GLY A 480 -5.11 12.81 5.25
C GLY A 480 -5.77 12.32 3.97
N ASP A 481 -5.05 12.28 2.86
CA ASP A 481 -5.52 11.58 1.67
C ASP A 481 -5.57 10.08 1.99
N ILE A 482 -6.66 9.42 1.58
CA ILE A 482 -6.91 8.00 1.81
C ILE A 482 -6.96 7.33 0.44
N TRP A 483 -6.13 6.32 0.25
CA TRP A 483 -6.07 5.54 -0.98
C TRP A 483 -6.54 4.12 -0.75
N GLY A 484 -7.05 3.49 -1.80
CA GLY A 484 -7.32 2.06 -1.87
C GLY A 484 -6.39 1.38 -2.84
N LEU A 485 -5.66 0.37 -2.36
CA LEU A 485 -4.76 -0.46 -3.14
C LEU A 485 -5.46 -1.77 -3.51
N GLN A 486 -5.65 -1.98 -4.80
CA GLN A 486 -6.17 -3.20 -5.37
C GLN A 486 -5.02 -4.13 -5.75
N LYS A 487 -5.04 -5.35 -5.21
CA LYS A 487 -4.15 -6.44 -5.58
C LYS A 487 -4.50 -6.99 -6.98
N PRO A 488 -3.49 -7.43 -7.76
CA PRO A 488 -3.64 -8.32 -8.90
C PRO A 488 -4.62 -9.47 -8.71
N THR A 489 -5.57 -9.62 -9.63
CA THR A 489 -6.38 -10.84 -9.76
C THR A 489 -5.60 -11.90 -10.52
N THR A 490 -4.62 -12.54 -9.88
CA THR A 490 -3.93 -13.67 -10.52
C THR A 490 -4.87 -14.88 -10.59
N SER A 491 -5.17 -15.34 -11.80
CA SER A 491 -5.59 -16.73 -12.00
C SER A 491 -4.35 -17.62 -11.83
N GLU A 492 -4.43 -18.66 -10.99
CA GLU A 492 -3.36 -19.64 -10.82
C GLU A 492 -2.91 -20.15 -12.21
N GLY A 493 -1.63 -19.94 -12.56
CA GLY A 493 -1.01 -20.52 -13.76
C GLY A 493 -0.61 -19.58 -14.90
N GLN A 494 -0.73 -18.25 -14.78
CA GLN A 494 -0.15 -17.33 -15.78
C GLN A 494 1.32 -16.99 -15.50
N SER A 495 2.16 -17.15 -16.51
CA SER A 495 3.59 -16.84 -16.50
C SER A 495 3.85 -15.35 -16.17
N SER A 496 4.80 -15.11 -15.27
CA SER A 496 5.21 -13.84 -14.63
C SER A 496 5.70 -12.68 -15.54
N THR A 497 5.37 -12.66 -16.83
CA THR A 497 5.99 -11.75 -17.81
C THR A 497 5.09 -10.61 -18.29
N GLN A 498 3.85 -10.48 -17.78
CA GLN A 498 2.95 -9.36 -18.08
C GLN A 498 1.86 -9.26 -16.99
N PHE A 499 1.87 -8.23 -16.14
CA PHE A 499 0.76 -8.05 -15.18
C PHE A 499 -0.48 -7.44 -15.85
N GLY A 500 -0.35 -6.82 -17.03
CA GLY A 500 -1.48 -6.49 -17.92
C GLY A 500 -2.70 -5.91 -17.21
N ARG A 501 -3.89 -6.50 -17.42
CA ARG A 501 -5.13 -6.08 -16.76
C ARG A 501 -5.16 -6.33 -15.26
N ASP A 502 -4.41 -7.31 -14.79
CA ASP A 502 -4.41 -7.82 -13.42
C ASP A 502 -3.23 -7.23 -12.63
N ALA A 503 -2.81 -5.99 -12.91
CA ALA A 503 -1.76 -5.31 -12.17
C ALA A 503 -2.26 -4.70 -10.85
N TRP A 504 -1.31 -4.29 -9.99
CA TRP A 504 -1.61 -3.45 -8.85
C TRP A 504 -2.22 -2.13 -9.29
N ARG A 505 -3.19 -1.61 -8.54
CA ARG A 505 -3.83 -0.32 -8.84
C ARG A 505 -4.12 0.45 -7.57
N SER A 506 -3.87 1.74 -7.60
CA SER A 506 -4.27 2.67 -6.55
C SER A 506 -5.47 3.50 -6.99
N GLU A 507 -6.30 3.88 -6.03
CA GLU A 507 -7.42 4.82 -6.22
C GLU A 507 -7.41 5.80 -5.04
N LEU A 508 -7.60 7.10 -5.30
CA LEU A 508 -7.85 8.06 -4.23
C LEU A 508 -9.32 7.91 -3.78
N VAL A 509 -9.52 7.46 -2.54
CA VAL A 509 -10.83 7.12 -1.99
C VAL A 509 -11.48 8.33 -1.34
N LEU A 510 -10.73 9.09 -0.53
CA LEU A 510 -11.24 10.25 0.19
C LEU A 510 -10.10 11.22 0.51
N LYS A 511 -10.38 12.52 0.44
CA LYS A 511 -9.51 13.55 1.03
C LYS A 511 -10.05 13.91 2.41
N ALA A 512 -9.43 13.44 3.48
CA ALA A 512 -9.93 13.70 4.84
C ALA A 512 -9.80 15.17 5.24
N ALA A 513 -8.89 15.93 4.62
CA ALA A 513 -8.60 17.34 4.91
C ALA A 513 -8.16 17.62 6.37
N ASN A 514 -7.63 16.59 7.05
CA ASN A 514 -7.14 16.61 8.42
C ASN A 514 -5.93 15.67 8.54
N ILE A 515 -5.13 15.82 9.60
CA ILE A 515 -4.05 14.87 9.90
C ILE A 515 -4.67 13.54 10.32
N VAL A 516 -4.42 12.48 9.56
CA VAL A 516 -4.97 11.13 9.81
C VAL A 516 -3.87 10.25 10.44
N SER A 517 -4.11 9.67 11.62
CA SER A 517 -3.14 8.80 12.29
C SER A 517 -3.33 7.31 11.98
N SER A 518 -4.55 6.89 11.67
CA SER A 518 -4.88 5.50 11.35
C SER A 518 -6.23 5.38 10.65
N LEU A 519 -6.42 4.25 9.97
CA LEU A 519 -7.72 3.72 9.56
C LEU A 519 -8.13 2.58 10.50
N GLY A 520 -9.42 2.25 10.52
CA GLY A 520 -9.96 1.17 11.35
C GLY A 520 -11.33 0.72 10.88
N THR A 521 -11.80 -0.41 11.41
CA THR A 521 -13.15 -0.94 11.15
C THR A 521 -13.89 -1.23 12.45
N ASP A 522 -15.22 -1.30 12.36
CA ASP A 522 -16.05 -2.01 13.34
C ASP A 522 -16.22 -3.49 12.95
N GLU A 523 -16.97 -4.25 13.76
CA GLU A 523 -17.21 -5.69 13.56
C GLU A 523 -17.98 -5.99 12.26
N GLU A 524 -18.66 -5.01 11.69
CA GLU A 524 -19.44 -5.12 10.46
C GLU A 524 -18.60 -4.74 9.22
N GLY A 525 -17.35 -4.33 9.43
CA GLY A 525 -16.44 -3.89 8.39
C GLY A 525 -16.71 -2.47 7.90
N ASN A 526 -17.49 -1.66 8.63
CA ASN A 526 -17.65 -0.25 8.30
C ASN A 526 -16.33 0.50 8.52
N LEU A 527 -16.02 1.47 7.66
CA LEU A 527 -14.73 2.15 7.66
C LEU A 527 -14.73 3.40 8.53
N TYR A 528 -13.65 3.55 9.28
CA TYR A 528 -13.37 4.72 10.10
C TYR A 528 -11.96 5.26 9.82
N PHE A 529 -11.79 6.57 9.97
CA PHE A 529 -10.47 7.18 10.01
C PHE A 529 -10.32 8.02 11.29
N VAL A 530 -9.09 8.00 11.80
CA VAL A 530 -8.70 8.65 13.05
C VAL A 530 -8.03 9.98 12.72
N VAL A 531 -8.63 11.08 13.15
CA VAL A 531 -8.03 12.42 13.03
C VAL A 531 -7.19 12.70 14.27
N TYR A 532 -5.87 12.78 14.10
CA TYR A 532 -4.91 12.98 15.18
C TYR A 532 -5.10 14.33 15.89
N GLN A 533 -5.31 15.39 15.11
CA GLN A 533 -5.61 16.74 15.59
C GLN A 533 -6.69 17.38 14.70
N PRO A 534 -7.82 17.88 15.27
CA PRO A 534 -8.06 18.19 16.69
C PRO A 534 -8.45 17.01 17.59
N GLY A 535 -8.44 15.76 17.09
CA GLY A 535 -8.81 14.58 17.88
C GLY A 535 -10.26 14.19 17.65
N ALA A 536 -10.50 13.37 16.63
CA ALA A 536 -11.83 12.91 16.27
C ALA A 536 -11.80 11.58 15.52
N ILE A 537 -12.92 10.86 15.53
CA ILE A 537 -13.16 9.70 14.67
C ILE A 537 -14.26 10.06 13.68
N PHE A 538 -14.04 9.72 12.42
CA PHE A 538 -15.05 9.83 11.38
C PHE A 538 -15.34 8.46 10.79
N LYS A 539 -16.60 8.21 10.47
CA LYS A 539 -17.05 7.10 9.63
C LYS A 539 -17.04 7.55 8.17
N ILE A 540 -16.56 6.70 7.27
CA ILE A 540 -16.70 6.91 5.82
C ILE A 540 -18.07 6.35 5.40
N THR A 541 -18.90 7.20 4.79
CA THR A 541 -20.25 6.85 4.35
C THR A 541 -20.48 7.24 2.89
N ARG A 542 -21.52 6.69 2.27
CA ARG A 542 -21.97 7.16 0.94
C ARG A 542 -22.53 8.59 1.01
N GLU A 543 -22.31 9.39 -0.03
CA GLU A 543 -22.94 10.71 -0.15
C GLU A 543 -24.47 10.70 -0.03
#